data_AF-A0A952DF51-F1
#
_entry.id   AF-A0A952DF51-F1
#
_cell.length_a   1.000
_cell.length_b   1.000
_cell.length_c   1.000
_cell.angle_alpha   90.00
_cell.angle_beta   90.00
_cell.angle_gamma   90.00
#
_symmetry.space_group_name_H-M   'P 1'
#
loop_
_entity.id
_entity.type
_entity.pdbx_description
1 polymer ?
#
loop_
_entity_poly.entity_id
_entity_poly.type
_entity_poly.pdbx_seq_one_letter_code
_entity_poly.pdbx_strand_id
1 'polypeptide(L)'
;MKKIVLISILFICYELPIWGQLGGSSTYNFLKLPNSARVEALGGAVPALFDTDLSIGLQNPSTYNKGMHNQIQLSFNNYLAHIGYGFVGYSRTWNKI
;
A
#
# COMPACT_ATOMS: atom_id res chain seq x y z
N MET A 1 48.71 -10.49 -19.51
CA MET A 1 47.71 -9.45 -19.90
C MET A 1 46.32 -9.73 -19.33
N LYS A 2 45.68 -10.89 -19.58
CA LYS A 2 44.34 -11.21 -19.03
C LYS A 2 44.20 -11.10 -17.50
N LYS A 3 45.23 -11.51 -16.75
CA LYS A 3 45.26 -11.40 -15.27
C LYS A 3 45.29 -9.94 -14.78
N ILE A 4 45.98 -9.06 -15.49
CA ILE A 4 46.07 -7.62 -15.15
C ILE A 4 44.72 -6.96 -15.39
N VAL A 5 44.07 -7.26 -16.51
CA VAL A 5 42.71 -6.77 -16.82
C VAL A 5 41.71 -7.22 -15.75
N LEU A 6 41.78 -8.47 -15.29
CA LEU A 6 40.91 -8.98 -14.23
C LEU A 6 41.12 -8.24 -12.90
N ILE A 7 42.38 -7.98 -12.54
CA ILE A 7 42.73 -7.24 -11.31
C ILE A 7 42.24 -5.78 -11.40
N SER A 8 42.37 -5.14 -12.56
CA SER A 8 41.84 -3.78 -12.77
C SER A 8 40.32 -3.71 -12.64
N ILE A 9 39.58 -4.71 -13.13
CA ILE A 9 38.11 -4.78 -12.99
C ILE A 9 37.70 -4.93 -11.52
N LEU A 10 38.39 -5.80 -10.77
CA LEU A 10 38.13 -6.00 -9.33
C LEU A 10 38.36 -4.72 -8.51
N PHE A 11 39.40 -3.95 -8.83
CA PHE A 11 39.65 -2.66 -8.17
C PHE A 11 38.56 -1.63 -8.48
N ILE A 12 38.04 -1.59 -9.71
CA ILE A 12 36.96 -0.68 -10.09
C ILE A 12 35.65 -1.04 -9.36
N CYS A 13 35.35 -2.33 -9.16
CA CYS A 13 34.16 -2.75 -8.42
C CYS A 13 34.24 -2.48 -6.91
N TYR A 14 35.44 -2.36 -6.34
CA TYR A 14 35.64 -2.09 -4.90
C TYR A 14 35.25 -0.66 -4.49
N GLU A 15 35.38 0.31 -5.40
CA GLU A 15 35.10 1.73 -5.12
C GLU A 15 33.62 2.11 -5.26
N LEU A 16 32.75 1.18 -5.66
CA LEU A 16 31.33 1.48 -5.79
C LEU A 16 30.70 1.64 -4.40
N PRO A 17 30.12 2.82 -4.06
CA PRO A 17 29.47 3.00 -2.78
C PRO A 17 28.26 2.06 -2.68
N ILE A 18 28.34 1.09 -1.78
CA ILE A 18 27.24 0.18 -1.49
C ILE A 18 26.27 0.93 -0.58
N TRP A 19 25.31 1.65 -1.17
CA TRP A 19 24.20 2.20 -0.41
C TRP A 19 23.23 1.08 -0.04
N GLY A 20 23.09 0.83 1.25
CA GLY A 20 22.05 -0.02 1.78
C GLY A 20 20.67 0.59 1.52
N GLN A 21 19.67 -0.26 1.40
CA GLN A 21 18.28 0.18 1.34
C GLN A 21 17.94 0.87 2.67
N LEU A 22 17.48 2.13 2.64
CA LEU A 22 16.83 2.75 3.80
C LEU A 22 15.50 2.03 4.02
N GLY A 23 15.56 0.92 4.75
CA GLY A 23 14.44 0.02 5.05
C GLY A 23 13.47 0.65 6.04
N GLY A 24 12.67 1.62 5.57
CA GLY A 24 11.55 2.17 6.32
C GLY A 24 11.87 3.48 7.05
N SER A 25 11.75 4.60 6.34
CA SER A 25 11.72 5.95 6.94
C SER A 25 10.35 6.29 7.56
N SER A 26 9.52 5.29 7.87
CA SER A 26 8.11 5.49 8.23
C SER A 26 7.67 4.48 9.27
N THR A 27 7.30 4.96 10.45
CA THR A 27 6.91 4.15 11.62
C THR A 27 5.63 3.34 11.38
N TYR A 28 4.70 3.87 10.59
CA TYR A 28 3.35 3.30 10.41
C TYR A 28 3.05 2.96 8.95
N ASN A 29 3.98 2.30 8.26
CA ASN A 29 3.80 1.94 6.84
C ASN A 29 2.62 1.00 6.57
N PHE A 30 2.12 0.27 7.58
CA PHE A 30 0.91 -0.55 7.44
C PHE A 30 -0.34 0.28 7.13
N LEU A 31 -0.37 1.58 7.43
CA LEU A 31 -1.47 2.48 7.05
C LEU A 31 -1.56 2.71 5.55
N LYS A 32 -0.48 2.42 4.81
CA LYS A 32 -0.44 2.51 3.35
C LYS A 32 -0.87 1.20 2.67
N LEU A 33 -1.17 0.15 3.44
CA LEU A 33 -1.64 -1.10 2.86
C LEU A 33 -3.07 -0.91 2.32
N PRO A 34 -3.38 -1.50 1.15
CA PRO A 34 -4.70 -1.42 0.57
C PRO A 34 -5.72 -2.11 1.48
N ASN A 35 -6.86 -1.45 1.70
CA ASN A 35 -7.93 -1.90 2.58
C ASN A 35 -8.97 -2.80 1.88
N SER A 36 -8.86 -2.99 0.56
CA SER A 36 -9.69 -3.92 -0.21
C SER A 36 -8.94 -4.47 -1.41
N ALA A 37 -9.32 -5.68 -1.84
CA ALA A 37 -8.77 -6.30 -3.05
C ALA A 37 -9.00 -5.45 -4.32
N ARG A 38 -10.10 -4.69 -4.36
CA ARG A 38 -10.41 -3.79 -5.48
C ARG A 38 -9.44 -2.62 -5.55
N VAL A 39 -9.18 -1.99 -4.41
CA VAL A 39 -8.17 -0.92 -4.30
C VAL A 39 -6.79 -1.45 -4.68
N GLU A 40 -6.44 -2.65 -4.21
CA GLU A 40 -5.16 -3.30 -4.51
C GLU A 40 -5.00 -3.57 -6.01
N ALA A 41 -6.04 -4.12 -6.65
CA ALA A 41 -6.05 -4.37 -8.10
C ALA A 41 -5.96 -3.09 -8.94
N LEU A 42 -6.40 -1.95 -8.40
CA LEU A 42 -6.33 -0.64 -9.05
C LEU A 42 -5.02 0.11 -8.78
N GLY A 43 -4.02 -0.54 -8.17
CA GLY A 43 -2.70 0.06 -7.92
C GLY A 43 -2.55 0.70 -6.54
N GLY A 44 -3.45 0.40 -5.60
CA GLY A 44 -3.31 0.73 -4.18
C GLY A 44 -3.90 2.07 -3.75
N ALA A 45 -4.22 2.98 -4.69
CA ALA A 45 -4.86 4.25 -4.37
C ALA A 45 -5.82 4.70 -5.48
N VAL A 46 -7.06 5.00 -5.10
CA VAL A 46 -8.15 5.41 -6.00
C VAL A 46 -8.96 6.57 -5.40
N PRO A 47 -8.33 7.70 -5.01
CA PRO A 47 -8.95 8.73 -4.16
C PRO A 47 -10.04 9.56 -4.86
N ALA A 48 -10.08 9.55 -6.20
CA ALA A 48 -11.02 10.33 -7.00
C ALA A 48 -12.24 9.53 -7.48
N LEU A 49 -12.33 8.24 -7.12
CA LEU A 49 -13.44 7.40 -7.55
C LEU A 49 -14.68 7.64 -6.67
N PHE A 50 -15.80 8.00 -7.29
CA PHE A 50 -17.06 8.17 -6.59
C PHE A 50 -17.97 6.97 -6.87
N ASP A 51 -18.09 6.08 -5.90
CA ASP A 51 -18.82 4.81 -6.00
C ASP A 51 -19.49 4.48 -4.66
N THR A 52 -20.26 3.41 -4.58
CA THR A 52 -20.94 2.91 -3.37
C THR A 52 -20.10 1.91 -2.58
N ASP A 53 -18.78 1.88 -2.81
CA ASP A 53 -17.82 1.02 -2.13
C ASP A 53 -17.20 1.72 -0.92
N LEU A 54 -17.47 1.18 0.27
CA LEU A 54 -16.96 1.67 1.54
C LEU A 54 -15.43 1.80 1.58
N SER A 55 -14.68 0.99 0.81
CA SER A 55 -13.22 1.01 0.87
C SER A 55 -12.63 2.28 0.30
N ILE A 56 -13.31 2.91 -0.66
CA ILE A 56 -12.86 4.16 -1.25
C ILE A 56 -13.04 5.32 -0.27
N GLY A 57 -14.13 5.27 0.52
CA GLY A 57 -14.41 6.27 1.56
C GLY A 57 -13.27 6.40 2.58
N LEU A 58 -12.56 5.30 2.87
CA LEU A 58 -11.38 5.32 3.74
C LEU A 58 -10.23 6.15 3.16
N GLN A 59 -10.03 6.10 1.83
CA GLN A 59 -8.95 6.84 1.16
C GLN A 59 -9.28 8.31 0.97
N ASN A 60 -10.55 8.59 0.72
CA ASN A 60 -11.04 9.94 0.60
C ASN A 60 -12.42 10.07 1.24
N PRO A 61 -12.49 10.61 2.48
CA PRO A 61 -13.76 10.79 3.19
C PRO A 61 -14.78 11.67 2.43
N SER A 62 -14.35 12.49 1.46
CA SER A 62 -15.28 13.28 0.66
C SER A 62 -16.12 12.43 -0.32
N THR A 63 -15.75 11.16 -0.54
CA THR A 63 -16.47 10.24 -1.44
C THR A 63 -17.61 9.48 -0.75
N TYR A 64 -17.72 9.58 0.58
CA TYR A 64 -18.84 9.02 1.33
C TYR A 64 -20.17 9.55 0.81
N ASN A 65 -21.10 8.63 0.54
CA ASN A 65 -22.40 8.95 -0.02
C ASN A 65 -23.51 8.08 0.58
N LYS A 66 -24.77 8.45 0.28
CA LYS A 66 -25.96 7.79 0.81
C LYS A 66 -26.07 6.31 0.39
N GLY A 67 -25.45 5.92 -0.72
CA GLY A 67 -25.42 4.53 -1.16
C GLY A 67 -24.62 3.60 -0.24
N MET A 68 -23.75 4.16 0.61
CA MET A 68 -22.96 3.42 1.59
C MET A 68 -23.67 3.22 2.94
N HIS A 69 -24.93 3.62 3.07
CA HIS A 69 -25.66 3.52 4.33
C HIS A 69 -25.83 2.06 4.78
N ASN A 70 -25.47 1.76 6.02
CA ASN A 70 -25.54 0.42 6.63
C ASN A 70 -24.69 -0.65 5.94
N GLN A 71 -23.63 -0.27 5.24
CA GLN A 71 -22.74 -1.23 4.64
C GLN A 71 -21.67 -1.69 5.61
N ILE A 72 -21.40 -2.99 5.61
CA ILE A 72 -20.25 -3.62 6.26
C ILE A 72 -19.29 -4.06 5.17
N GLN A 73 -18.01 -3.81 5.36
CA GLN A 73 -16.94 -4.29 4.50
C GLN A 73 -15.96 -5.14 5.30
N LEU A 74 -15.56 -6.25 4.70
CA LEU A 74 -14.55 -7.16 5.21
C LEU A 74 -13.54 -7.41 4.09
N SER A 75 -12.25 -7.32 4.41
CA SER A 75 -11.17 -7.67 3.50
C SER A 75 -10.06 -8.38 4.27
N PHE A 76 -9.44 -9.35 3.62
CA PHE A 76 -8.31 -10.08 4.15
C PHE A 76 -7.29 -10.31 3.04
N ASN A 77 -6.05 -9.93 3.33
CA ASN A 77 -4.91 -10.08 2.44
C ASN A 77 -3.84 -10.93 3.12
N ASN A 78 -3.29 -11.89 2.37
CA ASN A 78 -2.20 -12.73 2.81
C ASN A 78 -0.91 -12.30 2.10
N TYR A 79 -0.05 -11.58 2.81
CA TYR A 79 1.23 -11.13 2.30
C TYR A 79 2.30 -12.23 2.41
N LEU A 80 3.35 -12.10 1.60
CA LEU A 80 4.53 -12.96 1.70
C LEU A 80 5.11 -12.93 3.12
N ALA A 81 5.79 -14.01 3.49
CA ALA A 81 6.27 -14.26 4.85
C ALA A 81 5.16 -14.51 5.89
N HIS A 82 3.99 -15.00 5.45
CA HIS A 82 2.86 -15.40 6.31
C HIS A 82 2.26 -14.23 7.12
N ILE A 83 2.31 -13.02 6.58
CA ILE A 83 1.72 -11.85 7.24
C ILE A 83 0.25 -11.75 6.81
N GLY A 84 -0.66 -12.00 7.76
CA GLY A 84 -2.10 -11.78 7.59
C GLY A 84 -2.48 -10.33 7.88
N TYR A 85 -3.10 -9.66 6.92
CA TYR A 85 -3.67 -8.32 7.08
C TYR A 85 -5.19 -8.38 6.89
N GLY A 86 -5.94 -7.80 7.82
CA GLY A 86 -7.39 -7.76 7.77
C GLY A 86 -7.91 -6.34 7.93
N PHE A 87 -8.97 -6.01 7.19
CA PHE A 87 -9.68 -4.74 7.29
C PHE A 87 -11.17 -4.98 7.48
N VAL A 88 -11.77 -4.21 8.39
CA VAL A 88 -13.20 -4.20 8.67
C VAL A 88 -13.68 -2.76 8.71
N GLY A 89 -14.73 -2.47 7.96
CA GLY A 89 -15.35 -1.15 7.92
C GLY A 89 -16.86 -1.25 8.08
N TYR A 90 -17.46 -0.23 8.69
CA TYR A 90 -18.90 -0.04 8.72
C TYR A 90 -19.23 1.42 8.42
N SER A 91 -20.26 1.64 7.61
CA SER A 91 -20.78 2.98 7.33
C SER A 91 -22.25 3.10 7.69
N ARG A 92 -22.59 4.28 8.17
CA ARG A 92 -23.94 4.68 8.51
C ARG A 92 -24.10 6.15 8.10
N THR A 93 -25.33 6.58 7.95
CA THR A 93 -25.65 7.98 7.64
C THR A 93 -26.65 8.45 8.66
N TRP A 94 -26.44 9.65 9.18
CA TRP A 94 -27.27 10.28 10.19
C TRP A 94 -27.95 11.49 9.55
N ASN A 95 -29.17 11.76 9.99
CA ASN A 95 -29.82 13.01 9.62
C ASN A 95 -29.09 14.15 10.32
N LYS A 96 -28.83 15.23 9.59
CA LYS A 96 -28.37 16.48 10.20
C LYS A 96 -29.50 17.02 11.07
N ILE A 97 -29.12 17.46 12.28
CA ILE A 97 -30.00 18.17 13.21
C ILE A 97 -30.33 19.54 12.62
#